data_AF-A0A1Q5FVM2-F1
#
_entry.id   AF-A0A1Q5FVM2-F1
#
_cell.length_a   1.000
_cell.length_b   1.000
_cell.length_c   1.000
_cell.angle_alpha   90.00
_cell.angle_beta   90.00
_cell.angle_gamma   90.00
#
_symmetry.space_group_name_H-M   'P 1'
#
loop_
_entity.id
_entity.type
_entity.pdbx_description
1 polymer ?
#
loop_
_entity_poly.entity_id
_entity_poly.type
_entity_poly.pdbx_seq_one_letter_code
_entity_poly.pdbx_strand_id
1 'polypeptide(L)'
;MLTVTSVNVNGLRAAAKKGFVEWLAGTDADVVCLQEVRAELAQLPEGVGAPEGWHTVHAPAAAKGRAGVSLYSRQAPERVQIGFGGHGVPGAEEFDTSGRYAEIDLPGVTVASLYLPSGEVGTERQDEKERFMAAFLPYLQGLKERAAADGREVVVCGDWNIAHQEADLKNWKANRKSSGFLPDERAWLTRVLEEAAYVDVVRSLHPDVEGPYSWWSYRGRAFDNDSGWRIDYQMATPGLAGRAVKAWVERAATHGERWSDHAPVTVVYER
;
A
#
# COMPACT_ATOMS: atom_id res chain seq x y z
N MET A 1 -9.18 15.15 -12.61
CA MET A 1 -8.62 13.82 -12.34
C MET A 1 -7.74 13.88 -11.10
N LEU A 2 -7.67 12.79 -10.36
CA LEU A 2 -6.72 12.50 -9.30
C LEU A 2 -6.06 11.17 -9.67
N THR A 3 -4.75 11.16 -9.87
CA THR A 3 -3.98 9.92 -10.13
C THR A 3 -3.20 9.55 -8.88
N VAL A 4 -3.46 8.36 -8.34
CA VAL A 4 -2.76 7.84 -7.15
C VAL A 4 -2.00 6.59 -7.53
N THR A 5 -0.75 6.50 -7.12
CA THR A 5 0.10 5.31 -7.29
C THR A 5 0.54 4.77 -5.94
N SER A 6 0.42 3.46 -5.74
CA SER A 6 1.02 2.75 -4.60
C SER A 6 2.18 1.89 -5.05
N VAL A 7 3.28 1.89 -4.31
CA VAL A 7 4.38 0.95 -4.55
C VAL A 7 5.21 0.66 -3.31
N ASN A 8 5.37 -0.63 -2.99
CA ASN A 8 6.40 -1.08 -2.08
C ASN A 8 7.77 -1.04 -2.78
N VAL A 9 8.69 -0.23 -2.27
CA VAL A 9 10.00 0.03 -2.91
C VAL A 9 11.11 -0.91 -2.43
N ASN A 10 10.83 -1.79 -1.45
CA ASN A 10 11.78 -2.76 -0.88
C ASN A 10 13.16 -2.13 -0.56
N GLY A 11 13.14 -0.92 0.00
CA GLY A 11 14.30 -0.08 0.29
C GLY A 11 14.50 1.03 -0.75
N LEU A 12 14.07 2.24 -0.40
CA LEU A 12 14.08 3.40 -1.31
C LEU A 12 15.48 3.77 -1.80
N ARG A 13 16.51 3.63 -0.94
CA ARG A 13 17.91 3.87 -1.31
C ARG A 13 18.42 2.94 -2.42
N ALA A 14 17.94 1.70 -2.44
CA ALA A 14 18.31 0.73 -3.46
C ALA A 14 17.50 0.96 -4.74
N ALA A 15 16.19 1.20 -4.62
CA ALA A 15 15.30 1.51 -5.73
C ALA A 15 15.76 2.77 -6.49
N ALA A 16 16.18 3.82 -5.78
CA ALA A 16 16.70 5.06 -6.36
C ALA A 16 17.92 4.87 -7.27
N LYS A 17 18.70 3.80 -7.06
CA LYS A 17 19.87 3.47 -7.90
C LYS A 17 19.53 2.60 -9.12
N LYS A 18 18.27 2.16 -9.24
CA LYS A 18 17.85 1.09 -10.16
C LYS A 18 16.73 1.50 -11.13
N GLY A 19 16.26 2.75 -11.10
CA GLY A 19 15.19 3.22 -11.99
C GLY A 19 14.05 3.97 -11.31
N PHE A 20 14.00 4.01 -9.97
CA PHE A 20 12.90 4.70 -9.27
C PHE A 20 12.88 6.21 -9.54
N VAL A 21 14.05 6.87 -9.60
CA VAL A 21 14.12 8.32 -9.81
C VAL A 21 13.63 8.68 -11.21
N GLU A 22 14.03 7.90 -12.20
CA GLU A 22 13.61 8.03 -13.59
C GLU A 22 12.11 7.77 -13.74
N TRP A 23 11.59 6.75 -13.04
CA TRP A 23 10.16 6.46 -12.99
C TRP A 23 9.37 7.60 -12.33
N LEU A 24 9.82 8.13 -11.19
CA LEU A 24 9.18 9.24 -10.49
C LEU A 24 9.17 10.53 -11.32
N ALA A 25 10.21 10.77 -12.11
CA ALA A 25 10.27 11.92 -13.01
C ALA A 25 9.28 11.81 -14.18
N GLY A 26 8.93 10.59 -14.61
CA GLY A 26 8.04 10.32 -15.74
C GLY A 26 6.57 10.03 -15.37
N THR A 27 6.23 9.95 -14.09
CA THR A 27 4.86 9.60 -13.68
C THR A 27 3.92 10.81 -13.65
N ASP A 28 2.69 10.58 -14.14
CA ASP A 28 1.57 11.53 -14.07
C ASP A 28 0.81 11.45 -12.72
N ALA A 29 1.33 10.71 -11.74
CA ALA A 29 0.73 10.62 -10.42
C ALA A 29 0.65 12.00 -9.75
N ASP A 30 -0.49 12.28 -9.10
CA ASP A 30 -0.66 13.41 -8.19
C ASP A 30 -0.19 13.05 -6.78
N VAL A 31 -0.34 11.77 -6.40
CA VAL A 31 0.11 11.21 -5.12
C VAL A 31 0.79 9.86 -5.34
N VAL A 32 1.96 9.67 -4.72
CA VAL A 32 2.69 8.40 -4.70
C VAL A 32 2.84 7.92 -3.26
N CYS A 33 2.26 6.77 -2.95
CA CYS A 33 2.34 6.09 -1.66
C CYS A 33 3.44 5.04 -1.70
N LEU A 34 4.48 5.22 -0.88
CA LEU A 34 5.63 4.33 -0.80
C LEU A 34 5.58 3.48 0.47
N GLN A 35 5.89 2.19 0.33
CA GLN A 35 6.04 1.24 1.43
C GLN A 35 7.45 0.64 1.44
N GLU A 36 7.87 0.13 2.61
CA GLU A 36 9.22 -0.39 2.83
C GLU A 36 10.33 0.55 2.38
N VAL A 37 10.23 1.82 2.78
CA VAL A 37 11.26 2.84 2.50
C VAL A 37 12.61 2.43 3.10
N ARG A 38 12.61 1.79 4.28
CA ARG A 38 13.77 1.24 5.02
C ARG A 38 14.90 2.25 5.21
N ALA A 39 14.55 3.51 5.42
CA ALA A 39 15.49 4.60 5.61
C ALA A 39 14.86 5.72 6.45
N GLU A 40 15.67 6.34 7.28
CA GLU A 40 15.40 7.68 7.81
C GLU A 40 15.64 8.72 6.69
N LEU A 41 14.99 9.89 6.78
CA LEU A 41 15.08 10.95 5.76
C LEU A 41 16.54 11.33 5.44
N ALA A 42 17.37 11.51 6.46
CA ALA A 42 18.79 11.87 6.30
C ALA A 42 19.64 10.81 5.58
N GLN A 43 19.12 9.59 5.39
CA GLN A 43 19.82 8.52 4.68
C GLN A 43 19.43 8.45 3.20
N LEU A 44 18.38 9.16 2.79
CA LEU A 44 17.94 9.17 1.40
C LEU A 44 18.90 10.01 0.55
N PRO A 45 19.14 9.61 -0.72
CA PRO A 45 19.89 10.45 -1.65
C PRO A 45 19.23 11.83 -1.82
N GLU A 46 20.03 12.82 -2.20
CA GLU A 46 19.54 14.14 -2.58
C GLU A 46 18.50 14.02 -3.70
N GLY A 47 17.44 14.84 -3.63
CA GLY A 47 16.33 14.79 -4.58
C GLY A 47 15.37 13.60 -4.43
N VAL A 48 15.65 12.63 -3.55
CA VAL A 48 14.73 11.50 -3.30
C VAL A 48 13.82 11.76 -2.10
N GLY A 49 14.37 12.32 -1.02
CA GLY A 49 13.59 12.63 0.19
C GLY A 49 12.78 13.93 0.11
N ALA A 50 13.09 14.79 -0.85
CA ALA A 50 12.32 15.99 -1.17
C ALA A 50 12.50 16.29 -2.67
N PRO A 51 11.90 15.49 -3.56
CA PRO A 51 11.99 15.72 -4.99
C PRO A 51 11.32 17.06 -5.35
N GLU A 52 11.88 17.75 -6.36
CA GLU A 52 11.31 19.01 -6.84
C GLU A 52 9.85 18.82 -7.29
N GLY A 53 8.97 19.74 -6.88
CA GLY A 53 7.54 19.68 -7.20
C GLY A 53 6.72 18.69 -6.36
N TRP A 54 7.31 18.08 -5.33
CA TRP A 54 6.63 17.16 -4.42
C TRP A 54 6.71 17.64 -2.98
N HIS A 55 5.60 17.53 -2.27
CA HIS A 55 5.52 17.57 -0.82
C HIS A 55 5.66 16.14 -0.29
N THR A 56 6.52 15.94 0.70
CA THR A 56 6.86 14.60 1.19
C THR A 56 6.53 14.45 2.66
N VAL A 57 5.82 13.37 2.99
CA VAL A 57 5.65 12.88 4.36
C VAL A 57 6.43 11.59 4.51
N HIS A 58 7.26 11.51 5.55
CA HIS A 58 8.07 10.33 5.85
C HIS A 58 7.78 9.81 7.26
N ALA A 59 7.40 8.54 7.34
CA ALA A 59 7.20 7.83 8.60
C ALA A 59 8.18 6.64 8.68
N PRO A 60 9.43 6.87 9.15
CA PRO A 60 10.39 5.80 9.33
C PRO A 60 9.98 4.89 10.49
N ALA A 61 10.41 3.64 10.46
CA ALA A 61 10.25 2.73 11.58
C ALA A 61 11.33 2.97 12.65
N ALA A 62 10.98 2.83 13.93
CA ALA A 62 11.94 2.84 15.03
C ALA A 62 12.99 1.72 14.88
N ALA A 63 12.58 0.56 14.35
CA ALA A 63 13.49 -0.51 13.94
C ALA A 63 14.23 -0.10 12.66
N LYS A 64 15.47 0.39 12.81
CA LYS A 64 16.29 0.92 11.71
C LYS A 64 16.44 -0.07 10.56
N GLY A 65 16.26 0.43 9.33
CA GLY A 65 16.40 -0.36 8.11
C GLY A 65 15.26 -1.34 7.83
N ARG A 66 14.15 -1.26 8.59
CA ARG A 66 12.92 -2.05 8.40
C ARG A 66 11.76 -1.14 8.05
N ALA A 67 10.74 -1.69 7.38
CA ALA A 67 9.46 -1.03 7.11
C ALA A 67 9.64 0.43 6.61
N GLY A 68 8.87 1.37 7.16
CA GLY A 68 8.85 2.77 6.76
C GLY A 68 7.90 3.01 5.60
N VAL A 69 7.05 4.03 5.72
CA VAL A 69 6.15 4.48 4.65
C VAL A 69 6.41 5.94 4.32
N SER A 70 6.05 6.35 3.12
CA SER A 70 6.09 7.75 2.70
C SER A 70 4.96 8.08 1.76
N LEU A 71 4.59 9.35 1.70
CA LEU A 71 3.66 9.89 0.71
C LEU A 71 4.30 11.08 0.03
N TYR A 72 4.33 11.07 -1.30
CA TYR A 72 4.71 12.20 -2.12
C TYR A 72 3.44 12.75 -2.76
N SER A 73 3.12 14.03 -2.57
CA SER A 73 1.98 14.68 -3.19
C SER A 73 2.40 15.95 -3.93
N ARG A 74 1.87 16.18 -5.13
CA ARG A 74 2.12 17.43 -5.87
C ARG A 74 1.46 18.63 -5.20
N GLN A 75 0.34 18.39 -4.52
CA GLN A 75 -0.35 19.38 -3.71
C GLN A 75 0.11 19.30 -2.25
N ALA A 76 0.25 20.45 -1.60
CA ALA A 76 0.54 20.52 -0.18
C ALA A 76 -0.60 19.88 0.64
N PRO A 77 -0.30 18.96 1.57
CA PRO A 77 -1.28 18.43 2.50
C PRO A 77 -1.90 19.52 3.39
N GLU A 78 -3.21 19.46 3.58
CA GLU A 78 -3.94 20.28 4.58
C GLU A 78 -3.66 19.76 6.00
N ARG A 79 -3.48 18.44 6.12
CA ARG A 79 -3.13 17.76 7.37
C ARG A 79 -2.29 16.53 7.07
N VAL A 80 -1.44 16.18 8.02
CA VAL A 80 -0.59 14.98 8.02
C VAL A 80 -0.85 14.21 9.31
N GLN A 81 -0.98 12.89 9.21
CA GLN A 81 -0.96 11.98 10.34
C GLN A 81 0.02 10.84 10.10
N ILE A 82 0.83 10.55 11.12
CA ILE A 82 1.71 9.39 11.17
C ILE A 82 1.20 8.47 12.29
N GLY A 83 1.12 7.17 12.02
CA GLY A 83 0.55 6.19 12.95
C GLY A 83 -0.98 6.29 13.06
N PHE A 84 -1.58 5.36 13.81
CA PHE A 84 -3.03 5.23 13.96
C PHE A 84 -3.49 4.90 15.38
N GLY A 85 -2.59 4.82 16.36
CA GLY A 85 -2.87 4.51 17.76
C GLY A 85 -3.66 5.60 18.50
N GLY A 86 -3.52 6.87 18.09
CA GLY A 86 -4.18 8.02 18.71
C GLY A 86 -5.71 8.10 18.54
N HIS A 87 -6.36 7.05 18.07
CA HIS A 87 -7.79 7.04 17.71
C HIS A 87 -8.67 6.18 18.63
N GLY A 88 -8.16 5.82 19.81
CA GLY A 88 -8.93 5.08 20.82
C GLY A 88 -9.22 3.63 20.45
N VAL A 89 -8.47 3.07 19.50
CA VAL A 89 -8.57 1.65 19.12
C VAL A 89 -7.60 0.83 20.00
N PRO A 90 -8.09 -0.13 20.79
CA PRO A 90 -7.22 -0.91 21.68
C PRO A 90 -6.10 -1.64 20.92
N GLY A 91 -4.86 -1.51 21.39
CA GLY A 91 -3.68 -2.19 20.84
C GLY A 91 -3.09 -1.51 19.60
N ALA A 92 -3.72 -0.45 19.07
CA ALA A 92 -3.20 0.28 17.92
C ALA A 92 -1.89 1.04 18.24
N GLU A 93 -1.70 1.44 19.50
CA GLU A 93 -0.50 2.11 20.00
C GLU A 93 0.78 1.25 19.88
N GLU A 94 0.65 -0.08 19.80
CA GLU A 94 1.76 -1.00 19.51
C GLU A 94 2.49 -0.61 18.21
N PHE A 95 1.77 -0.02 17.24
CA PHE A 95 2.24 0.18 15.89
C PHE A 95 2.63 1.63 15.55
N ASP A 96 2.46 2.60 16.46
CA ASP A 96 2.67 4.02 16.15
C ASP A 96 4.11 4.36 15.74
N THR A 97 5.08 3.61 16.25
CA THR A 97 6.51 3.79 15.91
C THR A 97 7.01 2.76 14.89
N SER A 98 6.14 1.89 14.39
CA SER A 98 6.51 0.81 13.46
C SER A 98 6.77 1.30 12.03
N GLY A 99 6.42 2.56 11.72
CA GLY A 99 6.59 3.13 10.38
C GLY A 99 5.75 2.43 9.33
N ARG A 100 4.54 1.98 9.69
CA ARG A 100 3.65 1.17 8.85
C ARG A 100 2.45 1.93 8.30
N TYR A 101 2.18 3.13 8.81
CA TYR A 101 1.02 3.91 8.39
C TYR A 101 1.31 5.41 8.44
N ALA A 102 0.94 6.10 7.37
CA ALA A 102 0.84 7.55 7.33
C ALA A 102 -0.28 7.94 6.37
N GLU A 103 -0.90 9.08 6.62
CA GLU A 103 -1.96 9.65 5.78
C GLU A 103 -1.75 11.16 5.61
N ILE A 104 -2.24 11.64 4.48
CA ILE A 104 -2.34 13.06 4.16
C ILE A 104 -3.76 13.40 3.77
N ASP A 105 -4.16 14.59 4.15
CA ASP A 105 -5.45 15.15 3.77
C ASP A 105 -5.23 16.17 2.66
N LEU A 106 -5.96 15.99 1.56
CA LEU A 106 -6.02 16.88 0.42
C LEU A 106 -7.49 17.32 0.23
N PRO A 107 -7.76 18.38 -0.55
CA PRO A 107 -9.14 18.79 -0.79
C PRO A 107 -10.01 17.65 -1.30
N GLY A 108 -11.01 17.27 -0.51
CA GLY A 108 -11.99 16.23 -0.83
C GLY A 108 -11.49 14.79 -0.70
N VAL A 109 -10.24 14.53 -0.29
CA VAL A 109 -9.74 13.15 -0.15
C VAL A 109 -8.63 13.02 0.91
N THR A 110 -8.70 11.95 1.70
CA THR A 110 -7.58 11.44 2.49
C THR A 110 -6.89 10.32 1.71
N VAL A 111 -5.58 10.43 1.57
CA VAL A 111 -4.74 9.40 0.95
C VAL A 111 -3.80 8.83 2.00
N ALA A 112 -3.80 7.51 2.17
CA ALA A 112 -2.93 6.82 3.11
C ALA A 112 -1.97 5.86 2.42
N SER A 113 -0.78 5.71 3.02
CA SER A 113 0.20 4.68 2.68
C SER A 113 0.31 3.69 3.83
N LEU A 114 -0.04 2.43 3.55
CA LEU A 114 -0.05 1.31 4.49
C LEU A 114 1.01 0.29 4.12
N TYR A 115 1.79 -0.16 5.11
CA TYR A 115 2.60 -1.36 5.02
C TYR A 115 2.19 -2.34 6.13
N LEU A 116 1.23 -3.21 5.80
CA LEU A 116 0.74 -4.24 6.72
C LEU A 116 1.88 -5.24 6.99
N PRO A 117 2.10 -5.69 8.24
CA PRO A 117 3.16 -6.66 8.54
C PRO A 117 3.13 -7.90 7.63
N SER A 118 4.27 -8.25 7.04
CA SER A 118 4.47 -9.59 6.50
C SER A 118 4.48 -10.61 7.64
N GLY A 119 3.87 -11.78 7.45
CA GLY A 119 3.83 -12.83 8.46
C GLY A 119 4.67 -14.06 8.08
N GLU A 120 4.84 -14.95 9.06
CA GLU A 120 5.45 -16.27 8.87
C GLU A 120 4.78 -17.23 9.86
N VAL A 121 4.11 -18.26 9.35
CA VAL A 121 3.24 -19.15 10.14
C VAL A 121 4.01 -19.77 11.31
N GLY A 122 3.41 -19.70 12.51
CA GLY A 122 3.99 -20.26 13.73
C GLY A 122 5.13 -19.44 14.33
N THR A 123 5.20 -18.15 14.00
CA THR A 123 6.19 -17.22 14.54
C THR A 123 5.52 -15.94 15.07
N GLU A 124 6.24 -15.23 15.94
CA GLU A 124 5.86 -13.90 16.46
C GLU A 124 5.51 -12.88 15.35
N ARG A 125 6.01 -13.06 14.12
CA ARG A 125 5.67 -12.17 13.00
C ARG A 125 4.23 -12.36 12.52
N GLN A 126 3.75 -13.60 12.52
CA GLN A 126 2.35 -13.87 12.22
C GLN A 126 1.47 -13.33 13.35
N ASP A 127 1.89 -13.48 14.61
CA ASP A 127 1.17 -12.94 15.76
C ASP A 127 1.11 -11.39 15.72
N GLU A 128 2.21 -10.71 15.35
CA GLU A 128 2.23 -9.26 15.09
C GLU A 128 1.25 -8.87 13.99
N LYS A 129 1.25 -9.60 12.87
CA LYS A 129 0.33 -9.37 11.74
C LYS A 129 -1.13 -9.50 12.18
N GLU A 130 -1.46 -10.50 12.97
CA GLU A 130 -2.82 -10.74 13.47
C GLU A 130 -3.27 -9.63 14.43
N ARG A 131 -2.41 -9.18 15.35
CA ARG A 131 -2.69 -8.02 16.21
C ARG A 131 -2.89 -6.74 15.40
N PHE A 132 -2.05 -6.52 14.38
CA PHE A 132 -2.20 -5.39 13.47
C PHE A 132 -3.54 -5.43 12.75
N MET A 133 -3.91 -6.56 12.16
CA MET A 133 -5.21 -6.74 11.49
C MET A 133 -6.39 -6.47 12.43
N ALA A 134 -6.31 -6.98 13.67
CA ALA A 134 -7.35 -6.78 14.68
C ALA A 134 -7.52 -5.30 15.06
N ALA A 135 -6.42 -4.56 15.22
CA ALA A 135 -6.46 -3.12 15.53
C ALA A 135 -6.80 -2.25 14.31
N PHE A 136 -6.40 -2.67 13.10
CA PHE A 136 -6.53 -1.81 11.93
C PHE A 136 -7.96 -1.79 11.35
N LEU A 137 -8.74 -2.87 11.47
CA LEU A 137 -10.12 -2.90 10.97
C LEU A 137 -11.05 -1.85 11.65
N PRO A 138 -11.11 -1.75 12.99
CA PRO A 138 -11.87 -0.67 13.64
C PRO A 138 -11.34 0.73 13.30
N TYR A 139 -10.02 0.86 13.12
CA TYR A 139 -9.43 2.12 12.68
C TYR A 139 -9.91 2.53 11.28
N LEU A 140 -9.98 1.59 10.32
CA LEU A 140 -10.49 1.86 8.96
C LEU A 140 -11.95 2.35 8.97
N GLN A 141 -12.79 1.81 9.86
CA GLN A 141 -14.17 2.27 10.06
C GLN A 141 -14.19 3.71 10.56
N GLY A 142 -13.45 4.01 11.64
CA GLY A 142 -13.37 5.36 12.18
C GLY A 142 -12.72 6.37 11.21
N LEU A 143 -11.75 5.94 10.40
CA LEU A 143 -11.11 6.79 9.37
C LEU A 143 -12.13 7.28 8.36
N LYS A 144 -12.97 6.37 7.84
CA LYS A 144 -14.04 6.70 6.91
C LYS A 144 -15.03 7.70 7.51
N GLU A 145 -15.44 7.49 8.76
CA GLU A 145 -16.36 8.40 9.46
C GLU A 145 -15.77 9.79 9.65
N ARG A 146 -14.52 9.88 10.12
CA ARG A 146 -13.82 11.16 10.31
C ARG A 146 -13.62 11.90 9.00
N ALA A 147 -13.17 11.22 7.95
CA ALA A 147 -13.00 11.83 6.63
C ALA A 147 -14.33 12.35 6.09
N ALA A 148 -15.41 11.57 6.19
CA ALA A 148 -16.73 11.99 5.73
C ALA A 148 -17.27 13.21 6.51
N ALA A 149 -17.02 13.30 7.82
CA ALA A 149 -17.39 14.46 8.62
C ALA A 149 -16.71 15.76 8.14
N ASP A 150 -15.53 15.64 7.55
CA ASP A 150 -14.77 16.74 6.95
C ASP A 150 -15.00 16.87 5.42
N GLY A 151 -16.00 16.17 4.87
CA GLY A 151 -16.34 16.24 3.45
C GLY A 151 -15.32 15.57 2.52
N ARG A 152 -14.56 14.59 3.02
CA ARG A 152 -13.52 13.88 2.29
C ARG A 152 -13.88 12.41 2.07
N GLU A 153 -13.49 11.89 0.91
CA GLU A 153 -13.41 10.45 0.67
C GLU A 153 -12.07 9.89 1.18
N VAL A 154 -11.89 8.57 1.19
CA VAL A 154 -10.64 7.92 1.62
C VAL A 154 -10.14 6.95 0.57
N VAL A 155 -8.82 6.92 0.37
CA VAL A 155 -8.12 5.81 -0.29
C VAL A 155 -6.91 5.38 0.54
N VAL A 156 -6.90 4.11 0.95
CA VAL A 156 -5.79 3.47 1.63
C VAL A 156 -5.01 2.65 0.61
N CYS A 157 -3.88 3.22 0.20
CA CYS A 157 -2.92 2.59 -0.70
C CYS A 157 -1.93 1.77 0.12
N GLY A 158 -1.50 0.62 -0.38
CA GLY A 158 -0.37 -0.03 0.24
C GLY A 158 -0.12 -1.46 -0.15
N ASP A 159 0.90 -2.02 0.48
CA ASP A 159 1.16 -3.45 0.54
C ASP A 159 0.44 -4.01 1.77
N TRP A 160 -0.64 -4.74 1.51
CA TRP A 160 -1.48 -5.37 2.52
C TRP A 160 -0.96 -6.75 2.90
N ASN A 161 0.08 -7.25 2.23
CA ASN A 161 0.68 -8.57 2.48
C ASN A 161 -0.35 -9.74 2.48
N ILE A 162 -1.48 -9.59 1.78
CA ILE A 162 -2.55 -10.59 1.71
C ILE A 162 -3.15 -10.59 0.30
N ALA A 163 -3.21 -11.76 -0.34
CA ALA A 163 -3.99 -11.98 -1.56
C ALA A 163 -5.40 -12.44 -1.15
N HIS A 164 -6.46 -11.81 -1.67
CA HIS A 164 -7.83 -12.05 -1.20
C HIS A 164 -8.43 -13.33 -1.77
N GLN A 165 -8.43 -13.44 -3.10
CA GLN A 165 -9.10 -14.51 -3.84
C GLN A 165 -8.08 -15.43 -4.55
N GLU A 166 -8.53 -16.59 -5.01
CA GLU A 166 -7.67 -17.51 -5.78
C GLU A 166 -7.12 -16.85 -7.05
N ALA A 167 -7.88 -15.93 -7.65
CA ALA A 167 -7.43 -15.13 -8.79
C ALA A 167 -6.25 -14.20 -8.45
N ASP A 168 -6.05 -13.85 -7.17
CA ASP A 168 -5.02 -12.91 -6.71
C ASP A 168 -3.66 -13.57 -6.50
N LEU A 169 -3.55 -14.89 -6.74
CA LEU A 169 -2.32 -15.63 -6.51
C LEU A 169 -2.18 -16.79 -7.51
N LYS A 170 -1.16 -16.73 -8.38
CA LYS A 170 -0.99 -17.73 -9.44
C LYS A 170 -0.94 -19.17 -8.93
N ASN A 171 -0.19 -19.42 -7.85
CA ASN A 171 -0.03 -20.75 -7.27
C ASN A 171 -0.81 -20.89 -5.95
N TRP A 172 -2.07 -20.48 -5.93
CA TRP A 172 -2.89 -20.43 -4.71
C TRP A 172 -2.98 -21.80 -4.01
N LYS A 173 -3.10 -22.91 -4.75
CA LYS A 173 -3.28 -24.27 -4.18
C LYS A 173 -2.19 -24.64 -3.18
N ALA A 174 -0.94 -24.32 -3.52
CA ALA A 174 0.24 -24.63 -2.71
C ALA A 174 0.41 -23.64 -1.54
N ASN A 175 -0.13 -22.43 -1.65
CA ASN A 175 0.08 -21.33 -0.69
C ASN A 175 -1.07 -21.14 0.31
N ARG A 176 -2.12 -21.99 0.28
CA ARG A 176 -3.24 -21.95 1.26
C ARG A 176 -2.83 -22.07 2.74
N LYS A 177 -1.58 -22.49 3.01
CA LYS A 177 -1.00 -22.62 4.36
C LYS A 177 0.17 -21.66 4.58
N SER A 178 0.35 -20.70 3.70
CA SER A 178 1.41 -19.69 3.76
C SER A 178 0.81 -18.35 4.17
N SER A 179 1.55 -17.59 4.99
CA SER A 179 1.17 -16.21 5.30
C SER A 179 1.00 -15.40 4.01
N GLY A 180 -0.03 -14.56 3.99
CA GLY A 180 -0.52 -13.82 2.84
C GLY A 180 -1.62 -14.54 2.05
N PHE A 181 -1.92 -15.80 2.34
CA PHE A 181 -3.06 -16.51 1.75
C PHE A 181 -3.74 -17.48 2.73
N LEU A 182 -3.57 -17.25 4.04
CA LEU A 182 -4.25 -18.03 5.07
C LEU A 182 -5.77 -17.76 5.03
N PRO A 183 -6.61 -18.73 5.42
CA PRO A 183 -8.06 -18.53 5.49
C PRO A 183 -8.46 -17.31 6.32
N ASP A 184 -7.83 -17.10 7.48
CA ASP A 184 -8.18 -16.01 8.39
C ASP A 184 -7.76 -14.62 7.87
N GLU A 185 -6.62 -14.54 7.18
CA GLU A 185 -6.17 -13.31 6.52
C GLU A 185 -7.12 -12.91 5.37
N ARG A 186 -7.55 -13.89 4.58
CA ARG A 186 -8.52 -13.69 3.50
C ARG A 186 -9.89 -13.30 4.04
N ALA A 187 -10.33 -13.95 5.11
CA ALA A 187 -11.56 -13.60 5.81
C ALA A 187 -11.49 -12.18 6.37
N TRP A 188 -10.34 -11.76 6.92
CA TRP A 188 -10.14 -10.40 7.37
C TRP A 188 -10.26 -9.37 6.23
N LEU A 189 -9.69 -9.63 5.05
CA LEU A 189 -9.92 -8.77 3.88
C LEU A 189 -11.39 -8.73 3.47
N THR A 190 -12.12 -9.84 3.53
CA THR A 190 -13.58 -9.82 3.32
C THR A 190 -14.27 -8.89 4.29
N ARG A 191 -13.89 -8.89 5.58
CA ARG A 191 -14.44 -7.97 6.58
C ARG A 191 -14.11 -6.50 6.30
N VAL A 192 -12.93 -6.19 5.75
CA VAL A 192 -12.60 -4.83 5.31
C VAL A 192 -13.56 -4.37 4.20
N LEU A 193 -13.87 -5.25 3.24
CA LEU A 193 -14.77 -4.93 2.13
C LEU A 193 -16.24 -4.85 2.57
N GLU A 194 -16.68 -5.72 3.47
CA GLU A 194 -18.08 -5.85 3.86
C GLU A 194 -18.42 -5.02 5.11
N GLU A 195 -17.69 -5.19 6.21
CA GLU A 195 -17.96 -4.53 7.50
C GLU A 195 -17.46 -3.08 7.53
N ALA A 196 -16.26 -2.80 6.99
CA ALA A 196 -15.76 -1.44 6.88
C ALA A 196 -16.25 -0.74 5.60
N ALA A 197 -16.86 -1.50 4.68
CA ALA A 197 -17.46 -1.00 3.44
C ALA A 197 -16.47 -0.16 2.61
N TYR A 198 -15.25 -0.70 2.46
CA TYR A 198 -14.27 -0.26 1.46
C TYR A 198 -14.46 -1.05 0.17
N VAL A 199 -13.93 -0.51 -0.92
CA VAL A 199 -13.93 -1.13 -2.25
C VAL A 199 -12.49 -1.37 -2.69
N ASP A 200 -12.19 -2.60 -3.10
CA ASP A 200 -10.98 -2.92 -3.85
C ASP A 200 -11.12 -2.36 -5.27
N VAL A 201 -10.51 -1.20 -5.50
CA VAL A 201 -10.71 -0.45 -6.76
C VAL A 201 -10.16 -1.20 -7.96
N VAL A 202 -9.03 -1.89 -7.82
CA VAL A 202 -8.41 -2.64 -8.93
C VAL A 202 -9.31 -3.80 -9.33
N ARG A 203 -9.81 -4.58 -8.35
CA ARG A 203 -10.73 -5.69 -8.62
C ARG A 203 -12.07 -5.19 -9.18
N SER A 204 -12.58 -4.05 -8.72
CA SER A 204 -13.83 -3.46 -9.24
C SER A 204 -13.72 -3.09 -10.73
N LEU A 205 -12.55 -2.63 -11.19
CA LEU A 205 -12.31 -2.28 -12.59
C LEU A 205 -11.94 -3.49 -13.46
N HIS A 206 -11.42 -4.55 -12.84
CA HIS A 206 -10.94 -5.76 -13.52
C HIS A 206 -11.50 -7.04 -12.87
N PRO A 207 -12.84 -7.24 -12.84
CA PRO A 207 -13.45 -8.33 -12.08
C PRO A 207 -13.01 -9.72 -12.55
N ASP A 208 -12.84 -9.90 -13.86
CA ASP A 208 -12.57 -11.20 -14.50
C ASP A 208 -11.08 -11.49 -14.77
N VAL A 209 -10.18 -10.64 -14.27
CA VAL A 209 -8.74 -10.74 -14.55
C VAL A 209 -8.04 -11.57 -13.46
N GLU A 210 -7.28 -12.62 -13.83
CA GLU A 210 -6.32 -13.22 -12.91
C GLU A 210 -5.22 -12.19 -12.57
N GLY A 211 -4.97 -11.94 -11.29
CA GLY A 211 -4.24 -10.77 -10.86
C GLY A 211 -5.08 -9.49 -11.05
N PRO A 212 -4.56 -8.40 -11.66
CA PRO A 212 -3.17 -8.25 -12.07
C PRO A 212 -2.25 -8.32 -10.84
N TYR A 213 -1.21 -9.14 -10.92
CA TYR A 213 -0.27 -9.31 -9.80
C TYR A 213 0.57 -8.05 -9.63
N SER A 214 0.96 -7.78 -8.39
CA SER A 214 1.77 -6.61 -8.02
C SER A 214 3.11 -7.00 -7.42
N TRP A 215 3.30 -8.25 -7.00
CA TRP A 215 4.54 -8.76 -6.40
C TRP A 215 5.03 -10.06 -7.03
N TRP A 216 6.35 -10.16 -7.21
CA TRP A 216 7.02 -11.40 -7.63
C TRP A 216 8.37 -11.58 -6.93
N SER A 217 8.54 -12.74 -6.30
CA SER A 217 9.81 -13.12 -5.66
C SER A 217 11.02 -12.91 -6.58
N TYR A 218 12.12 -12.36 -6.03
CA TYR A 218 13.43 -12.35 -6.69
C TYR A 218 14.01 -13.76 -6.89
N ARG A 219 13.46 -14.78 -6.23
CA ARG A 219 13.98 -16.15 -6.30
C ARG A 219 13.40 -16.90 -7.51
N GLY A 220 14.29 -17.57 -8.23
CA GLY A 220 13.90 -18.41 -9.37
C GLY A 220 13.38 -17.58 -10.54
N ARG A 221 12.37 -18.09 -11.24
CA ARG A 221 11.77 -17.47 -12.44
C ARG A 221 10.35 -16.96 -12.18
N ALA A 222 10.05 -16.52 -10.95
CA ALA A 222 8.70 -16.09 -10.60
C ALA A 222 8.24 -14.90 -11.44
N PHE A 223 9.13 -13.93 -11.69
CA PHE A 223 8.83 -12.79 -12.55
C PHE A 223 8.62 -13.23 -14.01
N ASP A 224 9.52 -14.01 -14.60
CA ASP A 224 9.43 -14.41 -16.01
C ASP A 224 8.20 -15.30 -16.30
N ASN A 225 7.85 -16.17 -15.35
CA ASN A 225 6.69 -17.07 -15.46
C ASN A 225 5.38 -16.42 -14.99
N ASP A 226 5.40 -15.14 -14.60
CA ASP A 226 4.28 -14.42 -14.02
C ASP A 226 3.60 -15.15 -12.83
N SER A 227 4.43 -15.80 -11.99
CA SER A 227 4.00 -16.48 -10.78
C SER A 227 3.89 -15.49 -9.62
N GLY A 228 3.01 -14.50 -9.79
CA GLY A 228 2.87 -13.36 -8.89
C GLY A 228 1.76 -13.47 -7.86
N TRP A 229 1.75 -12.47 -6.98
CA TRP A 229 0.73 -12.23 -5.96
C TRP A 229 0.18 -10.81 -6.16
N ARG A 230 -1.13 -10.62 -5.99
CA ARG A 230 -1.76 -9.31 -5.87
C ARG A 230 -1.95 -9.02 -4.39
N ILE A 231 -1.02 -8.26 -3.83
CA ILE A 231 -1.00 -7.90 -2.40
C ILE A 231 -0.94 -6.39 -2.19
N ASP A 232 -0.81 -5.61 -3.26
CA ASP A 232 -0.85 -4.16 -3.24
C ASP A 232 -2.24 -3.68 -3.68
N TYR A 233 -2.90 -2.86 -2.86
CA TYR A 233 -4.27 -2.43 -3.07
C TYR A 233 -4.41 -0.91 -2.96
N GLN A 234 -5.44 -0.39 -3.62
CA GLN A 234 -6.05 0.89 -3.27
C GLN A 234 -7.47 0.59 -2.77
N MET A 235 -7.63 0.52 -1.45
CA MET A 235 -8.93 0.33 -0.81
C MET A 235 -9.57 1.70 -0.62
N ALA A 236 -10.67 1.97 -1.33
CA ALA A 236 -11.31 3.29 -1.31
C ALA A 236 -12.71 3.26 -0.72
N THR A 237 -13.17 4.40 -0.22
CA THR A 237 -14.60 4.58 0.10
C THR A 237 -15.44 4.47 -1.18
N PRO A 238 -16.72 4.05 -1.07
CA PRO A 238 -17.54 3.79 -2.26
C PRO A 238 -17.70 4.99 -3.20
N GLY A 239 -17.77 6.21 -2.65
CA GLY A 239 -17.91 7.44 -3.45
C GLY A 239 -16.68 7.70 -4.33
N LEU A 240 -15.48 7.57 -3.77
CA LEU A 240 -14.24 7.67 -4.54
C LEU A 240 -14.05 6.48 -5.50
N ALA A 241 -14.35 5.26 -5.07
CA ALA A 241 -14.26 4.08 -5.92
C ALA A 241 -15.18 4.19 -7.16
N GLY A 242 -16.38 4.75 -7.01
CA GLY A 242 -17.30 5.00 -8.12
C GLY A 242 -16.81 6.04 -9.14
N ARG A 243 -15.78 6.83 -8.80
CA ARG A 243 -15.10 7.77 -9.70
C ARG A 243 -13.84 7.17 -10.35
N ALA A 244 -13.46 5.94 -10.01
CA ALA A 244 -12.29 5.30 -10.62
C ALA A 244 -12.58 4.95 -12.08
N VAL A 245 -11.74 5.42 -13.00
CA VAL A 245 -11.92 5.22 -14.45
C VAL A 245 -10.85 4.34 -15.07
N LYS A 246 -9.72 4.16 -14.40
CA LYS A 246 -8.61 3.34 -14.89
C LYS A 246 -7.77 2.83 -13.73
N ALA A 247 -7.36 1.56 -13.80
CA ALA A 247 -6.38 0.97 -12.89
C ALA A 247 -5.42 0.07 -13.67
N TRP A 248 -4.14 0.07 -13.34
CA TRP A 248 -3.14 -0.84 -13.93
C TRP A 248 -1.96 -1.07 -13.00
N VAL A 249 -1.23 -2.16 -13.27
CA VAL A 249 0.05 -2.44 -12.64
C VAL A 249 1.17 -2.12 -13.63
N GLU A 250 2.11 -1.29 -13.23
CA GLU A 250 3.28 -0.87 -14.02
C GLU A 250 4.40 -1.90 -13.94
N ARG A 251 4.10 -3.14 -14.33
CA ARG A 251 5.08 -4.22 -14.34
C ARG A 251 6.19 -3.91 -15.33
N ALA A 252 7.45 -4.00 -14.88
CA ALA A 252 8.62 -3.85 -15.75
C ALA A 252 8.60 -4.86 -16.90
N ALA A 253 9.14 -4.50 -18.06
CA ALA A 253 9.14 -5.38 -19.24
C ALA A 253 10.00 -6.64 -19.03
N THR A 254 11.11 -6.50 -18.29
CA THR A 254 11.99 -7.62 -17.94
C THR A 254 12.33 -7.64 -16.45
N HIS A 255 12.78 -8.80 -15.94
CA HIS A 255 13.25 -8.93 -14.56
C HIS A 255 14.40 -7.96 -14.25
N GLY A 256 15.26 -7.63 -15.21
CA GLY A 256 16.42 -6.75 -15.01
C GLY A 256 16.06 -5.27 -14.85
N GLU A 257 14.92 -4.84 -15.37
CA GLU A 257 14.46 -3.44 -15.33
C GLU A 257 13.65 -3.11 -14.07
N ARG A 258 13.33 -4.10 -13.24
CA ARG A 258 12.59 -3.88 -12.00
C ARG A 258 13.50 -3.30 -10.92
N TRP A 259 13.03 -2.27 -10.24
CA TRP A 259 13.72 -1.63 -9.12
C TRP A 259 13.19 -2.06 -7.75
N SER A 260 12.07 -2.81 -7.72
CA SER A 260 11.49 -3.49 -6.57
C SER A 260 10.99 -4.89 -6.98
N ASP A 261 10.76 -5.77 -6.01
CA ASP A 261 9.97 -7.00 -6.21
C ASP A 261 8.48 -6.73 -6.36
N HIS A 262 8.03 -5.53 -6.00
CA HIS A 262 6.70 -5.02 -6.33
C HIS A 262 6.73 -4.14 -7.59
N ALA A 263 5.59 -4.05 -8.26
CA ALA A 263 5.34 -3.10 -9.33
C ALA A 263 4.34 -2.02 -8.86
N PRO A 264 4.46 -0.77 -9.34
CA PRO A 264 3.51 0.29 -9.02
C PRO A 264 2.08 -0.07 -9.42
N VAL A 265 1.12 0.20 -8.52
CA VAL A 265 -0.32 0.06 -8.75
C VAL A 265 -0.93 1.45 -8.86
N THR A 266 -1.33 1.83 -10.07
CA THR A 266 -1.80 3.18 -10.38
C THR A 266 -3.28 3.17 -10.70
N VAL A 267 -4.01 4.13 -10.13
CA VAL A 267 -5.46 4.33 -10.33
C VAL A 267 -5.73 5.80 -10.63
N VAL A 268 -6.63 6.04 -11.59
CA VAL A 268 -7.11 7.36 -11.97
C VAL A 268 -8.57 7.51 -11.53
N TYR A 269 -8.84 8.57 -10.78
CA TYR A 269 -10.16 8.95 -10.28
C TYR A 269 -10.62 10.26 -10.93
N GLU A 270 -11.88 10.33 -11.33
CA GLU A 270 -12.54 11.60 -11.66
C GLU A 270 -12.65 12.48 -10.40
N ARG A 271 -12.56 13.81 -10.58
CA ARG A 271 -12.75 14.77 -9.48
C ARG A 271 -14.23 15.09 -9.35
#